data_AF-A0A3P6P3K6-F1
#
_entry.id   AF-A0A3P6P3K6-F1
#
_cell.length_a   1.000
_cell.length_b   1.000
_cell.length_c   1.000
_cell.angle_alpha   90.00
_cell.angle_beta   90.00
_cell.angle_gamma   90.00
#
_symmetry.space_group_name_H-M   'P 1'
#
loop_
_entity.id
_entity.type
_entity.pdbx_description
1 polymer ?
#
loop_
_entity_poly.entity_id
_entity_poly.type
_entity_poly.pdbx_seq_one_letter_code
_entity_poly.pdbx_strand_id
1 'polypeptide(L)'
;MVRRREPLLQQHNYLHLGNFTNAVHFMALPPSQESLARQWKAGVFGNFLVTILAFLLPLLLLWDAVFEFEMPERKFSTAASTEAPTPSLLKRITLFYNSNRTKYILDVVYYLAFLVLLSYVLMVDMPRSGVSVLEAISIGFICFSFLDLFLEVGSDKILIGKVYIL
;
A
#
# COMPACT_ATOMS: atom_id res chain seq x y z
N MET A 1 18.11 9.78 -9.07
CA MET A 1 17.72 10.65 -7.95
C MET A 1 18.71 10.47 -6.81
N VAL A 2 19.45 11.51 -6.46
CA VAL A 2 20.36 11.48 -5.31
C VAL A 2 19.51 11.76 -4.07
N ARG A 3 19.36 10.78 -3.16
CA ARG A 3 18.91 11.05 -1.78
C ARG A 3 20.02 11.88 -1.13
N ARG A 4 19.98 13.20 -1.27
CA ARG A 4 20.85 14.07 -0.46
C ARG A 4 20.22 14.14 0.93
N ARG A 5 20.89 13.50 1.88
CA ARG A 5 20.66 13.72 3.31
C ARG A 5 21.44 14.97 3.69
N GLU A 6 20.74 16.09 3.81
CA GLU A 6 21.31 17.27 4.46
C GLU A 6 21.22 17.09 5.98
N PRO A 7 22.28 17.43 6.74
CA PRO A 7 22.41 17.03 8.13
C PRO A 7 21.47 17.75 9.11
N LEU A 8 20.84 18.87 8.72
CA LEU A 8 20.01 19.68 9.63
C LEU A 8 18.51 19.34 9.63
N LEU A 9 18.02 18.60 8.63
CA LEU A 9 16.61 18.17 8.48
C LEU A 9 16.49 16.63 8.56
N GLN A 10 17.32 16.03 9.41
CA GLN A 10 17.66 14.59 9.41
C GLN A 10 16.50 13.61 9.62
N GLN A 11 15.29 14.07 9.97
CA GLN A 11 14.17 13.18 10.28
C GLN A 11 12.94 13.34 9.40
N HIS A 12 12.81 14.39 8.58
CA HIS A 12 11.55 14.66 7.88
C HIS A 12 11.75 14.66 6.36
N ASN A 13 11.02 13.77 5.70
CA ASN A 13 10.92 13.72 4.25
C ASN A 13 10.37 15.08 3.77
N TYR A 14 10.93 15.72 2.74
CA TYR A 14 10.45 17.04 2.26
C TYR A 14 8.96 17.00 1.87
N LEU A 15 8.46 15.84 1.45
CA LEU A 15 7.03 15.58 1.25
C LEU A 15 6.24 15.67 2.57
N HIS A 16 6.77 15.13 3.66
CA HIS A 16 6.12 15.23 4.97
C HIS A 16 6.03 16.69 5.45
N LEU A 17 7.10 17.47 5.28
CA LEU A 17 7.10 18.89 5.63
C LEU A 17 6.13 19.70 4.75
N GLY A 18 6.08 19.40 3.45
CA GLY A 18 5.12 20.02 2.53
C GLY A 18 3.67 19.72 2.91
N ASN A 19 3.38 18.52 3.41
CA ASN A 19 2.04 18.14 3.88
C ASN A 19 1.70 18.88 5.18
N PHE A 20 2.64 18.88 6.14
CA PHE A 20 2.46 19.53 7.44
C PHE A 20 2.23 21.05 7.32
N THR A 21 2.97 21.70 6.43
CA THR A 21 2.85 23.15 6.17
C THR A 21 1.70 23.50 5.23
N ASN A 22 0.92 22.51 4.78
CA ASN A 22 -0.14 22.67 3.77
C ASN A 22 0.36 23.41 2.51
N ALA A 23 1.60 23.13 2.10
CA ALA A 23 2.23 23.76 0.94
C ALA A 23 1.72 23.13 -0.37
N VAL A 24 0.44 23.37 -0.69
CA VAL A 24 -0.26 22.77 -1.84
C VAL A 24 0.49 23.01 -3.16
N HIS A 25 1.05 24.20 -3.36
CA HIS A 25 1.83 24.51 -4.56
C HIS A 25 3.08 23.64 -4.69
N PHE A 26 3.80 23.39 -3.58
CA PHE A 26 4.96 22.49 -3.59
C PHE A 26 4.54 21.04 -3.87
N MET A 27 3.40 20.61 -3.32
CA MET A 27 2.88 19.27 -3.56
C MET A 27 2.41 19.05 -4.99
N ALA A 28 1.85 20.08 -5.63
CA ALA A 28 1.37 20.00 -7.01
C ALA A 28 2.50 19.98 -8.05
N LEU A 29 3.74 20.30 -7.67
CA LEU A 29 4.87 20.29 -8.60
C LEU A 29 5.13 18.89 -9.16
N PRO A 30 5.44 18.76 -10.47
CA PRO A 30 5.78 17.48 -11.10
C PRO A 30 6.79 16.60 -10.33
N PRO A 31 7.93 17.12 -9.81
CA PRO A 31 8.87 16.29 -9.04
C PRO A 31 8.28 15.72 -7.73
N SER A 32 7.38 16.45 -7.07
CA SER A 32 6.70 15.99 -5.86
C SER A 32 5.71 14.87 -6.18
N GLN A 33 4.93 15.06 -7.25
CA GLN A 33 3.98 14.06 -7.75
C GLN A 33 4.68 12.78 -8.25
N GLU A 34 5.80 12.90 -8.97
CA GLU A 34 6.60 11.74 -9.37
C GLU A 34 7.18 10.99 -8.18
N SER A 35 7.65 11.70 -7.15
CA SER A 35 8.17 11.10 -5.92
C SER A 35 7.07 10.33 -5.17
N LEU A 36 5.87 10.93 -5.05
CA LEU A 36 4.69 10.26 -4.49
C LEU A 36 4.28 9.04 -5.32
N ALA A 37 4.23 9.16 -6.65
CA ALA A 37 3.89 8.06 -7.54
C ALA A 37 4.89 6.91 -7.46
N ARG A 38 6.19 7.19 -7.30
CA ARG A 38 7.22 6.17 -7.07
C ARG A 38 7.08 5.50 -5.71
N GLN A 39 6.83 6.29 -4.65
CA GLN A 39 6.56 5.73 -3.31
C GLN A 39 5.31 4.85 -3.31
N TRP A 40 4.24 5.27 -4.00
CA TRP A 40 3.01 4.50 -4.14
C TRP A 40 3.23 3.17 -4.86
N LYS A 41 4.01 3.17 -5.95
CA LYS A 41 4.36 1.97 -6.71
C LYS A 41 5.32 1.05 -5.98
N ALA A 42 6.09 1.57 -5.01
CA ALA A 42 7.06 0.84 -4.19
C ALA A 42 8.01 -0.06 -5.02
N GLY A 43 8.40 0.42 -6.21
CA GLY A 43 9.26 -0.30 -7.13
C GLY A 43 8.56 -1.36 -8.01
N VAL A 44 7.23 -1.41 -8.05
CA VAL A 44 6.46 -2.26 -8.97
C VAL A 44 5.77 -1.38 -10.01
N PHE A 45 6.27 -1.41 -11.25
CA PHE A 45 5.71 -0.67 -12.38
C PHE A 45 4.96 -1.62 -13.29
N GLY A 46 3.66 -1.38 -13.46
CA GLY A 46 2.78 -2.21 -14.28
C GLY A 46 1.38 -1.61 -14.38
N ASN A 47 0.61 -2.04 -15.38
CA ASN A 47 -0.77 -1.59 -15.55
C ASN A 47 -1.65 -2.06 -14.38
N PHE A 48 -2.68 -1.27 -14.05
CA PHE A 48 -3.59 -1.58 -12.94
C PHE A 48 -4.32 -2.91 -13.13
N LEU A 49 -4.83 -3.16 -14.33
CA LEU A 49 -5.47 -4.42 -14.68
C LEU A 49 -4.53 -5.62 -14.54
N VAL A 50 -3.27 -5.46 -14.95
CA VAL A 50 -2.26 -6.51 -14.79
C VAL A 50 -1.97 -6.76 -13.31
N THR A 51 -1.95 -5.71 -12.48
CA THR A 51 -1.75 -5.85 -11.03
C THR A 51 -2.87 -6.69 -10.39
N ILE A 52 -4.13 -6.47 -10.80
CA ILE A 52 -5.28 -7.28 -10.36
C ILE A 52 -5.15 -8.73 -10.85
N LEU A 53 -4.80 -8.93 -12.12
CA LEU A 53 -4.62 -10.28 -12.68
C LEU A 53 -3.46 -11.02 -12.01
N ALA A 54 -2.37 -10.33 -11.68
CA ALA A 54 -1.23 -10.90 -10.97
C ALA A 54 -1.56 -11.26 -9.51
N PHE A 55 -2.56 -10.61 -8.92
CA PHE A 55 -3.09 -11.01 -7.61
C PHE A 55 -3.82 -12.36 -7.68
N LEU A 56 -4.67 -12.55 -8.70
CA LEU A 56 -5.39 -13.82 -8.93
C LEU A 56 -4.47 -14.94 -9.41
N LEU A 57 -3.47 -14.59 -10.22
CA LEU A 57 -2.53 -15.52 -10.81
C LEU A 57 -1.10 -15.06 -10.50
N PRO A 58 -0.52 -15.47 -9.36
CA PRO A 58 0.84 -15.05 -8.97
C PRO A 58 1.91 -15.52 -9.97
N LEU A 59 1.59 -16.48 -10.84
CA LEU A 59 2.44 -16.89 -11.96
C LEU A 59 2.65 -15.78 -13.01
N LEU A 60 1.77 -14.76 -13.10
CA LEU A 60 1.98 -13.62 -14.01
C LEU A 60 3.20 -12.76 -13.60
N LEU A 61 3.65 -12.84 -12.34
CA LEU A 61 4.82 -12.11 -11.84
C LEU A 61 6.16 -12.61 -12.43
N LEU A 62 6.14 -13.76 -13.11
CA LEU A 62 7.26 -14.30 -13.89
C LEU A 62 7.50 -13.54 -15.19
N TRP A 63 6.49 -12.83 -15.71
CA TRP A 63 6.58 -12.24 -17.03
C TRP A 63 7.24 -10.85 -16.97
N ASP A 64 8.53 -10.81 -17.26
CA ASP A 64 9.37 -9.59 -17.28
C ASP A 64 8.88 -8.50 -18.25
N ALA A 65 8.07 -8.85 -19.24
CA ALA A 65 7.50 -7.90 -20.19
C ALA A 65 6.31 -7.10 -19.61
N VAL A 66 5.72 -7.55 -18.51
CA VAL A 66 4.48 -6.96 -17.96
C VAL A 66 4.69 -6.25 -16.62
N PHE A 67 5.74 -6.63 -15.89
CA PHE A 67 6.14 -5.98 -14.65
C PHE A 67 7.60 -5.55 -14.69
N GLU A 68 7.82 -4.26 -14.53
CA GLU A 68 9.14 -3.70 -14.30
C GLU A 68 9.34 -3.52 -12.78
N PHE A 69 10.33 -4.22 -12.23
CA PHE A 69 10.68 -4.18 -10.81
C PHE A 69 11.92 -3.30 -10.60
N GLU A 70 11.78 -2.20 -9.85
CA GLU A 70 12.90 -1.33 -9.46
C GLU A 70 13.65 -1.99 -8.29
N MET A 71 14.81 -2.56 -8.61
CA MET A 71 15.70 -3.16 -7.62
C MET A 71 16.28 -2.09 -6.68
N PRO A 72 16.25 -2.28 -5.35
CA PRO A 72 16.83 -1.33 -4.40
C PRO A 72 18.37 -1.26 -4.43
N GLU A 73 19.05 -2.07 -5.24
CA GLU A 73 20.51 -2.06 -5.37
C GLU A 73 20.99 -1.36 -6.65
N ARG A 74 20.84 -0.02 -6.70
CA ARG A 74 21.85 0.83 -7.36
C ARG A 74 22.80 1.38 -6.30
N LYS A 75 23.61 0.50 -5.73
CA LYS A 75 24.94 0.93 -5.27
C LYS A 75 25.81 1.04 -6.51
N PHE A 76 26.26 2.26 -6.76
CA PHE A 76 27.22 2.66 -7.78
C PHE A 76 28.23 1.54 -8.06
N SER A 77 28.03 0.79 -9.14
CA SER A 77 28.97 -0.22 -9.60
C SER A 77 29.46 0.25 -10.95
N THR A 78 30.75 0.55 -10.94
CA THR A 78 31.59 1.00 -12.04
C THR A 78 31.35 0.19 -13.30
N ALA A 79 31.47 0.87 -14.45
CA ALA A 79 31.38 0.30 -15.78
C ALA A 79 32.27 -0.94 -15.93
N ALA A 80 31.66 -2.14 -15.90
CA ALA A 80 32.06 -3.35 -16.61
C ALA A 80 31.18 -4.52 -16.14
N SER A 81 30.83 -5.40 -17.08
CA SER A 81 30.15 -6.70 -16.93
C SER A 81 28.61 -6.72 -16.84
N THR A 82 28.02 -7.02 -18.00
CA THR A 82 27.15 -8.18 -18.30
C THR A 82 26.06 -8.56 -17.29
N GLU A 83 24.81 -8.38 -17.74
CA GLU A 83 23.55 -8.99 -17.24
C GLU A 83 23.25 -8.85 -15.74
N ALA A 84 22.36 -7.90 -15.43
CA ALA A 84 21.79 -7.72 -14.10
C ALA A 84 21.11 -9.02 -13.62
N PRO A 85 21.38 -9.52 -12.40
CA PRO A 85 20.79 -10.76 -11.91
C PRO A 85 19.28 -10.57 -11.71
N THR A 86 18.49 -11.32 -12.48
CA THR A 86 17.03 -11.38 -12.29
C THR A 86 16.72 -11.84 -10.87
N PRO A 87 15.85 -11.13 -10.12
CA PRO A 87 15.55 -11.51 -8.75
C PRO A 87 14.78 -12.83 -8.72
N SER A 88 15.09 -13.67 -7.75
CA SER A 88 14.35 -14.91 -7.52
C SER A 88 12.86 -14.64 -7.32
N LEU A 89 12.01 -15.56 -7.75
CA LEU A 89 10.55 -15.40 -7.77
C LEU A 89 9.97 -15.06 -6.39
N LEU A 90 10.51 -15.69 -5.34
CA LEU A 90 10.10 -15.41 -3.97
C LEU A 90 10.34 -13.95 -3.60
N LYS A 91 11.48 -13.35 -3.98
CA LYS A 91 11.74 -11.92 -3.74
C LYS A 91 10.77 -11.03 -4.51
N ARG A 92 10.44 -11.38 -5.76
CA ARG A 92 9.45 -10.65 -6.57
C ARG A 92 8.06 -10.70 -5.95
N ILE A 93 7.62 -11.88 -5.50
CA ILE A 93 6.36 -12.07 -4.80
C ILE A 93 6.34 -11.25 -3.52
N THR A 94 7.40 -11.33 -2.69
CA THR A 94 7.49 -10.56 -1.45
C THR A 94 7.46 -9.06 -1.71
N LEU A 95 8.15 -8.56 -2.74
CA LEU A 95 8.09 -7.14 -3.13
C LEU A 95 6.70 -6.74 -3.62
N PHE A 96 6.06 -7.59 -4.41
CA PHE A 96 4.72 -7.35 -4.94
C PHE A 96 3.67 -7.27 -3.84
N TYR A 97 3.64 -8.22 -2.90
CA TYR A 97 2.67 -8.21 -1.79
C TYR A 97 3.00 -7.16 -0.72
N ASN A 98 4.27 -6.74 -0.58
CA ASN A 98 4.62 -5.65 0.32
C ASN A 98 4.36 -4.25 -0.27
N SER A 99 4.09 -4.14 -1.58
CA SER A 99 3.79 -2.87 -2.22
C SER A 99 2.48 -2.26 -1.71
N ASN A 100 2.46 -0.95 -1.49
CA ASN A 100 1.28 -0.21 -1.02
C ASN A 100 0.09 -0.38 -1.97
N ARG A 101 0.36 -0.47 -3.28
CA ARG A 101 -0.67 -0.68 -4.30
C ARG A 101 -1.39 -2.01 -4.14
N THR A 102 -0.65 -3.09 -3.89
CA THR A 102 -1.23 -4.43 -3.73
C THR A 102 -2.03 -4.52 -2.45
N LYS A 103 -1.54 -3.92 -1.36
CA LYS A 103 -2.28 -3.80 -0.10
C LYS A 103 -3.61 -3.07 -0.30
N TYR A 104 -3.59 -1.93 -0.99
CA TYR A 104 -4.81 -1.19 -1.31
C TYR A 104 -5.80 -2.02 -2.15
N ILE A 105 -5.32 -2.72 -3.18
CA ILE A 105 -6.20 -3.58 -4.00
C ILE A 105 -6.81 -4.72 -3.17
N LEU A 106 -6.01 -5.34 -2.30
CA LEU A 106 -6.49 -6.41 -1.41
C LEU A 106 -7.58 -5.88 -0.48
N ASP A 107 -7.37 -4.70 0.09
CA ASP A 107 -8.33 -4.03 0.98
C ASP A 107 -9.66 -3.73 0.26
N VAL A 108 -9.60 -3.22 -0.98
CA VAL A 108 -10.79 -2.99 -1.81
C VAL A 108 -11.53 -4.31 -2.11
N VAL A 109 -10.81 -5.37 -2.48
CA VAL A 109 -11.41 -6.69 -2.77
C VAL A 109 -12.05 -7.28 -1.52
N TYR A 110 -11.37 -7.19 -0.39
CA TYR A 110 -11.86 -7.64 0.91
C TYR A 110 -13.13 -6.90 1.32
N TYR A 111 -13.15 -5.58 1.15
CA TYR A 111 -14.33 -4.74 1.41
C TYR A 111 -15.51 -5.10 0.51
N LEU A 112 -15.28 -5.31 -0.79
CA LEU A 112 -16.33 -5.74 -1.73
C LEU A 112 -16.91 -7.12 -1.36
N ALA A 113 -16.06 -8.07 -0.99
CA ALA A 113 -16.50 -9.39 -0.54
C ALA A 113 -17.35 -9.30 0.74
N PHE A 114 -16.96 -8.43 1.67
CA PHE A 114 -17.75 -8.14 2.87
C PHE A 114 -19.11 -7.52 2.54
N LEU A 115 -19.18 -6.57 1.60
CA LEU A 115 -20.46 -5.99 1.17
C LEU A 115 -21.40 -7.04 0.58
N VAL A 116 -20.87 -7.97 -0.23
CA VAL A 116 -21.64 -9.09 -0.77
C VAL A 116 -22.14 -10.00 0.35
N LEU A 117 -21.28 -10.36 1.30
CA LEU A 117 -21.64 -11.17 2.46
C LEU A 117 -22.73 -10.49 3.31
N LEU A 118 -22.55 -9.21 3.62
CA LEU A 118 -23.50 -8.41 4.39
C LEU A 118 -24.84 -8.30 3.65
N SER A 119 -24.82 -8.05 2.35
CA SER A 119 -26.02 -8.02 1.52
C SER A 119 -26.75 -9.37 1.54
N TYR A 120 -26.01 -10.48 1.50
CA TYR A 120 -26.59 -11.82 1.59
C TYR A 120 -27.24 -12.06 2.96
N VAL A 121 -26.55 -11.72 4.05
CA VAL A 121 -27.06 -11.87 5.42
C VAL A 121 -28.33 -11.04 5.62
N LEU A 122 -28.36 -9.79 5.17
CA LEU A 122 -29.53 -8.91 5.29
C LEU A 122 -30.72 -9.39 4.46
N MET A 123 -30.49 -9.95 3.27
CA MET A 123 -31.56 -10.29 2.34
C MET A 123 -32.10 -11.71 2.53
N VAL A 124 -31.26 -12.66 2.92
CA VAL A 124 -31.60 -14.10 2.93
C VAL A 124 -31.58 -14.67 4.35
N ASP A 125 -30.58 -14.30 5.14
CA ASP A 125 -30.21 -15.02 6.36
C ASP A 125 -30.48 -14.22 7.64
N MET A 126 -31.53 -13.40 7.65
CA MET A 126 -32.02 -12.71 8.85
C MET A 126 -33.15 -13.55 9.48
N PRO A 127 -32.84 -14.53 10.37
CA PRO A 127 -33.85 -15.35 11.01
C PRO A 127 -34.68 -14.53 12.00
N ARG A 128 -35.95 -14.91 12.16
CA ARG A 128 -36.86 -14.31 13.16
C ARG A 128 -36.52 -14.67 14.62
N SER A 129 -35.63 -15.64 14.84
CA SER A 129 -35.26 -16.09 16.18
C SER A 129 -33.81 -16.63 16.22
N GLY A 130 -32.91 -15.85 16.82
CA GLY A 130 -31.50 -16.23 17.04
C GLY A 130 -30.51 -15.49 16.13
N VAL A 131 -29.22 -15.61 16.43
CA VAL A 131 -28.13 -15.04 15.62
C VAL A 131 -27.59 -16.15 14.70
N SER A 132 -27.60 -15.91 13.39
CA SER A 132 -26.99 -16.84 12.43
C SER A 132 -25.46 -16.81 12.52
N VAL A 133 -24.78 -17.90 12.12
CA VAL A 133 -23.32 -17.95 12.06
C VAL A 133 -22.77 -16.88 11.09
N LEU A 134 -23.44 -16.66 9.96
CA LEU A 134 -23.03 -15.65 8.97
C LEU A 134 -23.26 -14.22 9.48
N GLU A 135 -24.31 -14.02 10.28
CA GLU A 135 -24.57 -12.77 10.99
C GLU A 135 -23.49 -12.50 12.04
N ALA A 136 -23.12 -13.51 12.84
CA ALA A 136 -22.04 -13.40 13.81
C ALA A 136 -20.69 -13.08 13.14
N ILE A 137 -20.38 -13.69 11.99
CA ILE A 137 -19.18 -13.37 11.20
C ILE A 137 -19.22 -11.91 10.71
N SER A 138 -20.37 -11.46 10.20
CA SER A 138 -20.54 -10.10 9.71
C SER A 138 -20.42 -9.06 10.84
N ILE A 139 -21.00 -9.35 12.01
CA ILE A 139 -20.86 -8.52 13.22
C ILE A 139 -19.40 -8.48 13.66
N GLY A 140 -18.71 -9.62 13.69
CA GLY A 140 -17.29 -9.70 14.04
C GLY A 140 -16.42 -8.85 13.11
N PHE A 141 -16.70 -8.89 11.80
CA PHE A 141 -16.02 -8.06 10.80
C PHE A 141 -16.24 -6.57 11.04
N ILE A 142 -17.48 -6.16 11.32
CA ILE A 142 -17.82 -4.76 11.63
C ILE A 142 -17.04 -4.31 12.87
N CYS A 143 -17.08 -5.09 13.96
CA CYS A 143 -16.34 -4.79 15.18
C CYS A 143 -14.84 -4.65 14.94
N PHE A 144 -14.24 -5.55 14.15
CA PHE A 144 -12.82 -5.49 13.83
C PHE A 144 -12.47 -4.25 13.00
N SER A 145 -13.29 -3.93 12.00
CA SER A 145 -13.12 -2.72 11.17
C SER A 145 -13.22 -1.44 12.00
N PHE A 146 -14.15 -1.41 12.97
CA PHE A 146 -14.25 -0.31 13.93
C PHE A 146 -12.99 -0.20 14.80
N LEU A 147 -12.48 -1.32 15.32
CA LEU A 147 -11.25 -1.32 16.12
C LEU A 147 -10.04 -0.84 15.33
N ASP A 148 -9.88 -1.29 14.08
CA ASP A 148 -8.81 -0.83 13.20
C ASP A 148 -8.89 0.68 12.96
N LEU A 149 -10.08 1.21 12.68
CA LEU A 149 -10.30 2.65 12.53
C LEU A 149 -9.96 3.41 13.82
N PHE A 150 -10.36 2.89 14.98
CA PHE A 150 -10.04 3.50 16.27
C PHE A 150 -8.53 3.48 16.56
N LEU A 151 -7.84 2.40 16.20
CA LEU A 151 -6.39 2.29 16.33
C LEU A 151 -5.66 3.23 15.38
N GLU A 152 -6.12 3.37 14.14
CA GLU A 152 -5.56 4.31 13.16
C GLU A 152 -5.71 5.75 13.63
N VAL A 153 -6.93 6.15 14.01
CA VAL A 153 -7.22 7.49 14.54
C VAL A 153 -6.46 7.76 15.85
N GLY A 154 -6.29 6.73 16.69
CA GLY A 154 -5.50 6.80 17.92
C GLY A 154 -4.00 6.98 17.64
N SER A 155 -3.46 6.24 16.68
CA SER A 155 -2.06 6.33 16.25
C SER A 155 -1.72 7.72 15.70
N ASP A 156 -2.59 8.28 14.85
CA ASP A 156 -2.42 9.62 14.29
C ASP A 156 -2.46 10.70 15.38
N LYS A 157 -3.38 10.60 16.34
CA LYS A 157 -3.44 11.54 17.47
C LYS A 157 -2.21 11.49 18.36
N ILE A 158 -1.63 10.31 18.57
CA ILE A 158 -0.38 10.14 19.34
C ILE A 158 0.82 10.69 18.56
N LEU A 159 0.86 10.51 17.23
CA LEU A 159 1.92 11.05 16.38
C LEU A 159 1.88 12.59 16.35
N ILE A 160 0.68 13.17 16.26
CA ILE A 160 0.45 14.62 16.35
C ILE A 160 0.86 15.14 17.74
N GLY A 161 0.47 14.46 18.83
CA GLY A 161 0.83 14.84 20.20
C GLY A 161 2.34 14.85 20.48
N LYS A 162 3.12 13.98 19.83
CA LYS A 162 4.59 13.98 19.91
C LYS A 162 5.26 15.12 19.15
N VAL A 163 4.67 15.59 18.05
CA VAL A 163 5.22 16.68 17.22
C VAL A 163 5.01 18.05 17.90
N TYR A 164 3.99 18.21 18.75
CA TYR A 164 3.73 19.46 19.48
C TYR A 164 4.54 19.65 20.77
N ILE A 165 5.40 18.70 21.17
CA ILE A 165 6.20 18.77 22.41
C ILE A 165 7.70 19.02 22.11
N LEU A 166 8.08 19.30 20.87
CA LEU A 166 9.45 19.68 20.48
C LEU A 166 9.53 21.09 19.91
#